data_AF-A0A4U0SKG5-F1
#
_entry.id   AF-A0A4U0SKG5-F1
#
_cell.length_a   1.000
_cell.length_b   1.000
_cell.length_c   1.000
_cell.angle_alpha   90.00
_cell.angle_beta   90.00
_cell.angle_gamma   90.00
#
_symmetry.space_group_name_H-M   'P 1'
#
loop_
_entity.id
_entity.type
_entity.pdbx_description
1 polymer ?
#
loop_
_entity_poly.entity_id
_entity_poly.type
_entity_poly.pdbx_seq_one_letter_code
_entity_poly.pdbx_strand_id
1 'polypeptide(L)'
;MDLLGVPGCSAAFSPAPDGRAQLPFDPVTGVLVPDLWQRWLDWDPVRMVPGHAEALRSLHSVWIDAGKRDDSSLDLGAQAFHRALLGHDVPADRIRFELFEAGHGGIDDRYPLSLAWLARGMSR
;
A
#
# COMPACT_ATOMS: atom_id res chain seq x y z
N MET A 1 -9.37 -8.42 12.09
CA MET A 1 -9.01 -9.15 10.85
C MET A 1 -9.89 -10.37 10.80
N ASP A 2 -10.88 -10.38 9.92
CA ASP A 2 -11.92 -11.42 9.90
C ASP A 2 -11.38 -12.74 9.34
N LEU A 3 -12.08 -13.84 9.64
CA LEU A 3 -11.73 -15.22 9.22
C LEU A 3 -11.40 -15.34 7.71
N LEU A 4 -11.96 -14.47 6.87
CA LEU A 4 -11.80 -14.50 5.42
C LEU A 4 -10.74 -13.53 4.87
N GLY A 5 -10.15 -12.66 5.69
CA GLY A 5 -9.22 -11.63 5.21
C GLY A 5 -7.98 -12.23 4.55
N VAL A 6 -7.24 -13.07 5.28
CA VAL A 6 -6.02 -13.70 4.77
C VAL A 6 -6.30 -14.69 3.62
N PRO A 7 -7.33 -15.57 3.69
CA PRO A 7 -7.71 -16.40 2.54
C PRO A 7 -8.07 -15.58 1.30
N GLY A 8 -8.79 -14.47 1.46
CA GLY A 8 -9.15 -13.56 0.36
C GLY A 8 -7.91 -12.95 -0.31
N CYS A 9 -6.98 -12.41 0.48
CA CYS A 9 -5.70 -11.92 -0.05
C CYS A 9 -4.88 -13.03 -0.73
N SER A 10 -4.89 -14.24 -0.16
CA SER A 10 -4.19 -15.40 -0.74
C SER A 10 -4.77 -15.83 -2.09
N ALA A 11 -6.08 -15.66 -2.29
CA ALA A 11 -6.72 -15.92 -3.59
C ALA A 11 -6.24 -14.93 -4.67
N ALA A 12 -5.90 -13.70 -4.29
CA ALA A 12 -5.42 -12.66 -5.21
C ALA A 12 -3.91 -12.75 -5.47
N PHE A 13 -3.11 -12.92 -4.41
CA PHE A 13 -1.65 -12.78 -4.50
C PHE A 13 -0.89 -14.10 -4.65
N SER A 14 -1.50 -15.21 -4.24
CA SER A 14 -0.87 -16.53 -4.29
C SER A 14 -1.86 -17.64 -4.71
N PRO A 15 -2.63 -17.47 -5.81
CA PRO A 15 -3.43 -18.57 -6.33
C PRO A 15 -2.54 -19.69 -6.86
N ALA A 16 -2.95 -20.93 -6.59
CA ALA A 16 -2.44 -22.10 -7.27
C ALA A 16 -2.90 -22.12 -8.74
N PRO A 17 -2.27 -22.93 -9.62
CA PRO A 17 -2.70 -23.05 -11.02
C PRO A 17 -4.16 -23.48 -11.21
N ASP A 18 -4.74 -24.17 -10.22
CA ASP A 18 -6.15 -24.59 -10.19
C ASP A 18 -7.10 -23.55 -9.55
N GLY A 19 -6.58 -22.38 -9.17
CA GLY A 19 -7.34 -21.28 -8.57
C GLY A 19 -7.49 -21.36 -7.04
N ARG A 20 -6.95 -22.39 -6.38
CA ARG A 20 -6.99 -22.48 -4.92
C ARG A 20 -6.09 -21.42 -4.27
N ALA A 21 -6.60 -20.72 -3.25
CA ALA A 21 -5.82 -19.78 -2.46
C ALA A 21 -4.74 -20.50 -1.64
N GLN A 22 -3.47 -20.12 -1.81
CA GLN A 22 -2.36 -20.66 -1.03
C GLN A 22 -1.91 -19.64 0.02
N LEU A 23 -1.98 -20.00 1.30
CA LEU A 23 -1.44 -19.15 2.37
C LEU A 23 0.08 -19.02 2.20
N PRO A 24 0.66 -17.82 2.37
CA PRO A 24 2.11 -17.63 2.24
C PRO A 24 2.88 -18.05 3.50
N PHE A 25 2.24 -18.81 4.38
CA PHE A 25 2.79 -19.34 5.62
C PHE A 25 2.09 -20.63 6.00
N ASP A 26 2.74 -21.44 6.84
CA ASP A 26 2.14 -22.61 7.46
C ASP A 26 1.06 -22.18 8.49
N PRO A 27 -0.20 -22.64 8.35
CA PRO A 27 -1.31 -22.14 9.17
C PRO A 27 -1.26 -22.55 10.65
N VAL A 28 -0.39 -23.50 11.02
CA VAL A 28 -0.26 -23.98 12.41
C VAL A 28 0.89 -23.26 13.12
N THR A 29 2.01 -23.08 12.42
CA THR A 29 3.27 -22.56 12.99
C THR A 29 3.55 -21.11 12.64
N GLY A 30 2.90 -20.58 11.60
CA GLY A 30 3.13 -19.23 11.08
C GLY A 30 4.45 -19.07 10.31
N VAL A 31 5.20 -20.15 10.08
CA VAL A 31 6.45 -20.09 9.31
C VAL A 31 6.16 -19.74 7.86
N LEU A 32 6.83 -18.72 7.34
CA LEU A 32 6.65 -18.26 5.96
C LEU A 32 7.06 -19.34 4.96
N VAL A 33 6.30 -19.44 3.87
CA VAL A 33 6.69 -20.19 2.66
C VAL A 33 7.35 -19.18 1.72
N PRO A 34 8.70 -19.18 1.56
CA PRO A 34 9.41 -18.09 0.92
C PRO A 34 8.90 -17.75 -0.48
N ASP A 35 8.66 -18.75 -1.32
CA ASP A 35 8.21 -18.54 -2.71
C ASP A 35 6.81 -17.94 -2.79
N LEU A 36 5.90 -18.29 -1.87
CA LEU A 36 4.56 -17.72 -1.82
C LEU A 36 4.57 -16.32 -1.21
N TRP A 37 5.37 -16.11 -0.17
CA TRP A 37 5.56 -14.80 0.43
C TRP A 37 6.20 -13.81 -0.54
N GLN A 38 7.14 -14.26 -1.36
CA GLN A 38 7.76 -13.42 -2.40
C GLN A 38 6.71 -12.87 -3.37
N ARG A 39 5.70 -13.66 -3.77
CA ARG A 39 4.61 -13.16 -4.64
C ARG A 39 3.85 -12.00 -4.00
N TRP A 40 3.69 -11.99 -2.68
CA TRP A 40 3.06 -10.88 -1.97
C TRP A 40 3.99 -9.66 -1.94
N LEU A 41 5.28 -9.88 -1.70
CA LEU A 41 6.31 -8.84 -1.70
C LEU A 41 6.50 -8.20 -3.09
N ASP A 42 6.22 -8.93 -4.17
CA ASP A 42 6.24 -8.38 -5.53
C ASP A 42 5.16 -7.30 -5.73
N TRP A 43 4.11 -7.31 -4.89
CA TRP A 43 3.05 -6.30 -4.84
C TRP A 43 3.21 -5.30 -3.68
N ASP A 44 4.33 -5.34 -2.95
CA ASP A 44 4.64 -4.34 -1.92
C ASP A 44 4.99 -3.00 -2.59
N PRO A 45 4.18 -1.94 -2.40
CA PRO A 45 4.40 -0.67 -3.08
C PRO A 45 5.76 -0.05 -2.76
N VAL A 46 6.33 -0.30 -1.57
CA VAL A 46 7.68 0.18 -1.20
C VAL A 46 8.74 -0.50 -2.08
N ARG A 47 8.61 -1.80 -2.32
CA ARG A 47 9.53 -2.59 -3.17
C ARG A 47 9.32 -2.33 -4.66
N MET A 48 8.11 -1.91 -5.06
CA MET A 48 7.81 -1.58 -6.44
C MET A 48 8.41 -0.23 -6.87
N VAL A 49 8.62 0.73 -5.95
CA VAL A 49 9.11 2.09 -6.30
C VAL A 49 10.35 2.08 -7.20
N PRO A 50 11.46 1.39 -6.87
CA PRO A 50 12.67 1.43 -7.70
C PRO A 50 12.42 1.03 -9.15
N GLY A 51 11.61 -0.02 -9.37
CA GLY A 51 11.28 -0.53 -10.71
C GLY A 51 10.28 0.33 -11.48
N HIS A 52 9.55 1.22 -10.80
CA HIS A 52 8.50 2.06 -11.39
C HIS A 52 8.80 3.56 -11.27
N ALA A 53 10.03 3.93 -10.92
CA ALA A 53 10.38 5.31 -10.58
C ALA A 53 10.10 6.31 -11.72
N GLU A 54 10.29 5.92 -12.98
CA GLU A 54 9.95 6.75 -14.14
C GLU A 54 8.45 7.06 -14.21
N ALA A 55 7.62 6.02 -14.14
CA ALA A 55 6.16 6.17 -14.15
C ALA A 55 5.69 7.00 -12.96
N LEU A 56 6.26 6.77 -11.76
CA LEU A 56 5.93 7.53 -10.55
C LEU A 56 6.30 9.01 -10.69
N ARG A 57 7.44 9.33 -11.31
CA ARG A 57 7.84 10.73 -11.63
C ARG A 57 6.92 11.39 -12.66
N SER A 58 6.28 10.61 -13.54
CA SER A 58 5.31 11.14 -14.50
C SER A 58 3.93 11.43 -13.90
N LEU A 59 3.63 10.96 -12.68
CA LEU A 59 2.35 11.25 -12.04
C LEU A 59 2.21 12.75 -11.77
N HIS A 60 1.01 13.28 -11.99
CA HIS A 60 0.68 14.68 -11.71
C HIS A 60 0.59 14.95 -10.21
N SER A 61 0.12 13.97 -9.44
CA SER A 61 -0.13 14.08 -8.01
C SER A 61 -0.22 12.71 -7.35
N VAL A 62 0.27 12.60 -6.12
CA VAL A 62 0.18 11.42 -5.25
C VAL A 62 -0.37 11.87 -3.90
N TRP A 63 -1.32 11.13 -3.35
CA TRP A 63 -1.88 11.36 -2.01
C TRP A 63 -1.62 10.12 -1.15
N ILE A 64 -1.08 10.32 0.05
CA ILE A 64 -0.74 9.28 1.01
C ILE A 64 -1.15 9.77 2.40
N ASP A 65 -2.06 9.07 3.06
CA ASP A 65 -2.37 9.32 4.45
C ASP A 65 -2.72 8.04 5.23
N ALA A 66 -2.52 8.10 6.54
CA ALA A 66 -2.83 7.01 7.45
C ALA A 66 -3.13 7.53 8.86
N GLY A 67 -4.00 6.83 9.58
CA GLY A 67 -4.27 7.09 10.99
C GLY A 67 -3.09 6.63 11.86
N LYS A 68 -2.71 7.41 12.87
CA LYS A 68 -1.60 7.08 13.79
C LYS A 68 -1.91 5.93 14.77
N ARG A 69 -3.19 5.57 14.92
CA ARG A 69 -3.65 4.46 15.77
C ARG A 69 -4.24 3.36 14.90
N ASP A 70 -3.66 3.16 13.72
CA ASP A 70 -4.09 2.13 12.79
C ASP A 70 -3.68 0.75 13.33
N ASP A 71 -4.68 -0.08 13.63
CA ASP A 71 -4.48 -1.42 14.21
C ASP A 71 -3.81 -2.41 13.24
N SER A 72 -3.59 -2.01 11.98
CA SER A 72 -2.88 -2.77 10.94
C SER A 72 -1.50 -2.16 10.60
N SER A 73 -1.05 -1.15 11.35
CA SER A 73 0.26 -0.49 11.17
C SER A 73 0.47 0.11 9.77
N LEU A 74 -0.60 0.57 9.11
CA LEU A 74 -0.48 1.20 7.79
C LEU A 74 0.22 2.56 7.82
N ASP A 75 0.30 3.21 8.97
CA ASP A 75 1.10 4.41 9.19
C ASP A 75 2.60 4.16 8.95
N LEU A 76 3.11 2.98 9.32
CA LEU A 76 4.49 2.58 9.04
C LEU A 76 4.69 2.35 7.54
N GLY A 77 3.75 1.66 6.90
CA GLY A 77 3.76 1.43 5.45
C GLY A 77 3.71 2.73 4.66
N ALA A 78 2.82 3.66 5.04
CA ALA A 78 2.67 4.97 4.42
C ALA A 78 3.95 5.81 4.54
N GLN A 79 4.59 5.80 5.73
CA GLN A 79 5.89 6.46 5.93
C GLN A 79 6.99 5.84 5.08
N ALA A 80 7.09 4.51 5.02
CA ALA A 80 8.07 3.80 4.21
C ALA A 80 7.88 4.11 2.72
N PHE A 81 6.64 4.09 2.23
CA PHE A 81 6.32 4.40 0.84
C PHE A 81 6.64 5.87 0.49
N HIS A 82 6.25 6.82 1.34
CA HIS A 82 6.60 8.23 1.16
C HIS A 82 8.11 8.44 1.06
N ARG A 83 8.90 7.79 1.95
CA ARG A 83 10.36 7.84 1.90
C ARG A 83 10.93 7.21 0.63
N ALA A 84 10.36 6.10 0.17
CA ALA A 84 10.78 5.45 -1.06
C ALA A 84 10.55 6.37 -2.27
N LEU A 85 9.40 7.02 -2.38
CA LEU A 85 9.12 7.98 -3.46
C LEU A 85 10.14 9.11 -3.51
N LEU A 86 10.42 9.74 -2.35
CA LEU A 86 11.42 10.80 -2.25
C LEU A 86 12.83 10.31 -2.59
N GLY A 87 13.20 9.11 -2.13
CA GLY A 87 14.49 8.48 -2.42
C GLY A 87 14.69 8.11 -3.89
N HIS A 88 13.62 8.10 -4.68
CA HIS A 88 13.64 7.83 -6.12
C HIS A 88 13.21 9.05 -6.96
N ASP A 89 13.40 10.25 -6.42
CA ASP A 89 13.25 11.55 -7.10
C ASP A 89 11.83 11.83 -7.62
N VAL A 90 10.80 11.26 -6.99
CA VAL A 90 9.43 11.70 -7.24
C VAL A 90 9.26 13.11 -6.69
N PRO A 91 8.81 14.10 -7.49
CA PRO A 91 8.78 15.50 -7.07
C PRO A 91 7.97 15.70 -5.79
N ALA A 92 8.62 16.23 -4.74
CA ALA A 92 8.01 16.38 -3.42
C ALA A 92 6.76 17.28 -3.45
N ASP A 93 6.70 18.26 -4.35
CA ASP A 93 5.55 19.15 -4.54
C ASP A 93 4.33 18.44 -5.17
N ARG A 94 4.52 17.25 -5.75
CA ARG A 94 3.45 16.38 -6.26
C ARG A 94 2.98 15.36 -5.24
N ILE A 95 3.68 15.21 -4.11
CA ILE A 95 3.32 14.24 -3.07
C ILE A 95 2.68 14.97 -1.90
N ARG A 96 1.47 14.58 -1.54
CA ARG A 96 0.85 14.95 -0.27
C ARG A 96 0.91 13.77 0.67
N PHE A 97 1.64 13.94 1.77
CA PHE A 97 1.77 12.96 2.84
C PHE A 97 1.25 13.52 4.17
N GLU A 98 0.42 12.76 4.89
CA GLU A 98 -0.13 13.18 6.18
C GLU A 98 -0.43 11.99 7.10
N LEU A 99 -0.03 12.07 8.38
CA LEU A 99 -0.52 11.17 9.43
C LEU A 99 -1.50 11.91 10.33
N PHE A 100 -2.64 11.30 10.65
CA PHE A 100 -3.74 11.96 11.36
C PHE A 100 -4.24 11.17 12.58
N GLU A 101 -4.96 11.83 13.48
CA GLU A 101 -5.38 11.28 14.78
C GLU A 101 -6.62 10.37 14.67
N ALA A 102 -6.50 9.26 13.96
CA ALA A 102 -7.56 8.25 13.84
C ALA A 102 -6.98 6.82 13.77
N GLY A 103 -7.88 5.84 13.62
CA GLY A 103 -7.55 4.47 13.25
C GLY A 103 -7.66 4.24 11.74
N HIS A 104 -7.82 2.98 11.35
CA HIS A 104 -7.89 2.55 9.95
C HIS A 104 -9.20 2.95 9.24
N GLY A 105 -10.33 2.82 9.93
CA GLY A 105 -11.67 2.99 9.38
C GLY A 105 -12.38 4.25 9.85
N GLY A 106 -13.49 4.60 9.17
CA GLY A 106 -14.30 5.78 9.49
C GLY A 106 -13.61 7.10 9.14
N ILE A 107 -12.90 7.12 8.01
CA ILE A 107 -12.04 8.23 7.57
C ILE A 107 -12.62 8.94 6.32
N ASP A 108 -13.93 8.85 6.12
CA ASP A 108 -14.62 9.38 4.94
C ASP A 108 -14.41 10.88 4.72
N ASP A 109 -14.12 11.63 5.79
CA ASP A 109 -13.77 13.05 5.77
C ASP A 109 -12.45 13.33 5.03
N ARG A 110 -11.59 12.32 4.89
CA ARG A 110 -10.31 12.40 4.15
C ARG A 110 -10.49 12.35 2.64
N TYR A 111 -11.53 11.69 2.13
CA TYR A 111 -11.73 11.50 0.68
C TYR A 111 -11.92 12.82 -0.09
N PRO A 112 -12.72 13.80 0.37
CA PRO A 112 -12.79 15.10 -0.30
C PRO A 112 -11.45 15.82 -0.37
N LEU A 113 -10.59 15.65 0.64
CA LEU A 113 -9.26 16.28 0.68
C LEU A 113 -8.34 15.67 -0.39
N SER A 114 -8.33 14.33 -0.49
CA SER A 114 -7.54 13.61 -1.50
C SER A 114 -8.02 13.94 -2.91
N LEU A 115 -9.33 13.93 -3.15
CA LEU A 115 -9.91 14.29 -4.45
C LEU A 115 -9.57 15.74 -4.85
N ALA A 116 -9.67 16.69 -3.92
CA ALA A 116 -9.31 18.08 -4.20
C ALA A 116 -7.82 18.24 -4.53
N TRP A 117 -6.94 17.49 -3.87
CA TRP A 117 -5.51 17.45 -4.19
C TRP A 117 -5.25 16.91 -5.60
N LEU A 118 -5.82 15.73 -5.91
CA LEU A 118 -5.64 15.07 -7.20
C LEU A 118 -6.19 15.92 -8.36
N ALA A 119 -7.39 16.50 -8.19
CA ALA A 119 -8.00 17.35 -9.21
C ALA A 119 -7.15 18.59 -9.54
N ARG A 120 -6.56 19.25 -8.53
CA ARG A 120 -5.66 20.39 -8.73
C ARG A 120 -4.34 19.99 -9.40
N GLY A 121 -3.88 18.77 -9.18
CA GLY A 121 -2.68 18.23 -9.83
C GLY A 121 -2.89 17.99 -11.32
N MET A 122 -4.06 17.45 -11.70
CA MET A 122 -4.40 17.15 -13.10
C MET A 122 -4.73 18.39 -13.95
N SER A 123 -5.09 19.50 -13.32
CA SER A 123 -5.42 20.75 -14.03
C SER A 123 -4.19 21.62 -14.37
N ARG A 124 -2.98 21.13 -14.12
CA ARG A 124 -1.71 21.80 -14.40
C ARG A 124 -1.03 21.17 -15.60
#